data_AF-A0A653QTV6-F1
#
_entry.id   AF-A0A653QTV6-F1
#
_cell.length_a   1.000
_cell.length_b   1.000
_cell.length_c   1.000
_cell.angle_alpha   90.00
_cell.angle_beta   90.00
_cell.angle_gamma   90.00
#
_symmetry.space_group_name_H-M   'P 1'
#
loop_
_entity.id
_entity.type
_entity.pdbx_description
1 polymer ?
#
loop_
_entity_poly.entity_id
_entity_poly.type
_entity_poly.pdbx_seq_one_letter_code
_entity_poly.pdbx_strand_id
1 'polypeptide(L)'
;MWFLLLVFLFCISLVETSSGWGPGRVYMTRRAVDNSELARWRHLDASALLPLLADHVKKDSAFVPTKSPKSSRWHLIVGERHFELLCTDSRFFDTRDETGGAGAIDLAMHLRALTFLQAARLLRERGI
;
A
#
# COMPACT_ATOMS: atom_id res chain seq x y z
N MET A 1 4.65 11.45 23.41
CA MET A 1 3.47 11.99 22.71
C MET A 1 3.90 13.09 21.72
N TRP A 2 4.74 12.75 20.74
CA TRP A 2 5.39 13.71 19.81
C TRP A 2 5.78 13.03 18.47
N PHE A 3 4.94 12.14 17.92
CA PHE A 3 5.25 11.37 16.70
C PHE A 3 4.20 11.52 15.58
N LEU A 4 3.52 12.67 15.53
CA LEU A 4 2.43 12.95 14.57
C LEU A 4 2.76 14.03 13.54
N LEU A 5 4.04 14.38 13.32
CA LEU A 5 4.41 15.50 12.45
C LEU A 5 5.45 15.22 11.36
N LEU A 6 5.77 13.94 11.06
CA LEU A 6 6.82 13.60 10.09
C LEU A 6 6.35 12.77 8.88
N VAL A 7 5.05 12.77 8.56
CA VAL A 7 4.52 12.21 7.30
C VAL A 7 3.92 13.28 6.37
N PHE A 8 3.80 14.53 6.83
CA PHE A 8 3.09 15.58 6.09
C PHE A 8 3.96 16.62 5.35
N LEU A 9 5.30 16.47 5.33
CA LEU A 9 6.20 17.56 4.89
C LEU A 9 7.24 17.17 3.81
N PHE A 10 6.88 16.29 2.89
CA PHE A 10 7.67 16.07 1.66
C PHE A 10 6.79 16.06 0.40
N CYS A 11 5.92 17.07 0.27
CA CYS A 11 5.03 17.24 -0.89
C CYS A 11 5.23 18.59 -1.62
N ILE A 12 6.26 19.38 -1.28
CA ILE A 12 6.55 20.65 -1.96
C ILE A 12 8.05 20.76 -2.23
N SER A 13 8.49 20.26 -3.38
CA SER A 13 9.63 20.84 -4.10
C SER A 13 9.58 20.41 -5.56
N LEU A 14 9.92 21.36 -6.43
CA LEU A 14 9.97 21.30 -7.89
C LEU A 14 8.65 21.64 -8.63
N VAL A 15 8.18 22.88 -8.46
CA VAL A 15 7.77 23.67 -9.62
C VAL A 15 9.03 24.41 -10.06
N GLU A 16 9.72 23.87 -11.06
CA GLU A 16 10.79 24.56 -11.76
C GLU A 16 10.23 24.99 -13.11
N THR A 17 9.92 26.28 -13.21
CA THR A 17 9.60 26.93 -14.48
C THR A 17 10.89 27.00 -15.29
N SER A 18 10.99 26.20 -16.36
CA SER A 18 11.94 26.46 -17.44
C SER A 18 11.25 26.33 -18.80
N SER A 19 11.31 27.45 -19.52
CA SER A 19 10.96 27.61 -20.92
C SER A 19 11.81 26.69 -21.80
N GLY A 20 11.17 25.89 -22.66
CA GLY A 20 11.86 25.08 -23.65
C GLY A 20 10.91 24.56 -24.73
N TRP A 21 10.99 25.17 -25.92
CA TRP A 21 10.40 24.65 -27.16
C TRP A 21 11.22 23.44 -27.64
N GLY A 22 10.57 22.31 -27.95
CA GLY A 22 11.19 21.13 -28.55
C GLY A 22 10.13 20.10 -28.98
N PRO A 23 10.23 19.51 -30.19
CA PRO A 23 9.19 18.61 -30.70
C PRO A 23 9.37 17.18 -30.17
N GLY A 24 8.24 16.53 -29.86
CA GLY A 24 8.17 15.07 -29.78
C GLY A 24 8.61 14.43 -28.47
N ARG A 25 8.19 14.94 -27.31
CA ARG A 25 8.18 14.14 -26.09
C ARG A 25 6.82 13.46 -25.99
N VAL A 26 6.76 12.14 -26.10
CA VAL A 26 5.59 11.36 -25.70
C VAL A 26 5.34 11.72 -24.24
N TYR A 27 4.37 12.59 -23.98
CA TYR A 27 3.87 12.76 -22.64
C TYR A 27 3.36 11.38 -22.24
N MET A 28 4.10 10.66 -21.38
CA MET A 28 3.47 9.60 -20.60
C MET A 28 2.36 10.28 -19.85
N THR A 29 1.15 10.22 -20.41
CA THR A 29 -0.03 10.80 -19.80
C THR A 29 -0.10 10.16 -18.44
N ARG A 30 0.22 10.93 -17.39
CA ARG A 30 0.06 10.50 -16.01
C ARG A 30 -1.44 10.35 -15.83
N ARG A 31 -1.97 9.18 -16.20
CA ARG A 31 -3.39 8.88 -16.09
C ARG A 31 -3.71 8.99 -14.61
N ALA A 32 -4.51 10.00 -14.28
CA ALA A 32 -5.08 10.11 -12.95
C ALA A 32 -5.76 8.78 -12.60
N VAL A 33 -5.65 8.39 -11.34
CA VAL A 33 -6.40 7.21 -10.86
C VAL A 33 -7.85 7.62 -10.73
N ASP A 34 -8.76 6.81 -11.27
CA ASP A 34 -10.19 7.10 -11.19
C ASP A 34 -10.67 6.98 -9.74
N ASN A 35 -11.54 7.89 -9.32
CA ASN A 35 -12.12 7.89 -7.99
C ASN A 35 -12.92 6.61 -7.72
N SER A 36 -13.52 6.01 -8.75
CA SER A 36 -14.25 4.74 -8.60
C SER A 36 -13.31 3.57 -8.26
N GLU A 37 -12.12 3.50 -8.89
CA GLU A 37 -11.08 2.53 -8.57
C GLU A 37 -10.55 2.72 -7.14
N LEU A 38 -10.29 3.97 -6.75
CA LEU A 38 -9.84 4.28 -5.40
C LEU A 38 -10.89 3.92 -4.34
N ALA A 39 -12.16 4.19 -4.61
CA ALA A 39 -13.25 3.80 -3.73
C ALA A 39 -13.29 2.26 -3.57
N ARG A 40 -13.12 1.53 -4.66
CA ARG A 40 -13.11 0.06 -4.63
C ARG A 40 -11.92 -0.49 -3.83
N TRP A 41 -10.70 -0.04 -4.13
CA TRP A 41 -9.49 -0.51 -3.45
C TRP A 41 -9.45 -0.22 -1.94
N ARG A 42 -10.13 0.85 -1.47
CA ARG A 42 -10.22 1.19 -0.05
C ARG A 42 -11.01 0.18 0.79
N HIS A 43 -11.94 -0.55 0.18
CA HIS A 43 -12.83 -1.46 0.88
C HIS A 43 -12.41 -2.93 0.76
N LEU A 44 -11.37 -3.23 -0.02
CA LEU A 44 -10.86 -4.59 -0.14
C LEU A 44 -10.26 -5.07 1.19
N ASP A 45 -10.62 -6.29 1.59
CA ASP A 45 -10.10 -6.92 2.79
C ASP A 45 -8.58 -7.11 2.67
N ALA A 46 -7.83 -6.64 3.68
CA ALA A 46 -6.38 -6.69 3.67
C ALA A 46 -5.86 -8.13 3.59
N SER A 47 -6.53 -9.07 4.28
CA SER A 47 -6.12 -10.48 4.29
C SER A 47 -6.32 -11.16 2.94
N ALA A 48 -7.36 -10.78 2.20
CA ALA A 48 -7.62 -11.30 0.85
C ALA A 48 -6.58 -10.84 -0.18
N LEU A 49 -5.92 -9.70 0.07
CA LEU A 49 -4.91 -9.13 -0.82
C LEU A 49 -3.51 -9.72 -0.61
N LEU A 50 -3.22 -10.30 0.56
CA LEU A 50 -1.88 -10.81 0.89
C LEU A 50 -1.35 -11.80 -0.15
N PRO A 51 -2.13 -12.83 -0.57
CA PRO A 51 -1.64 -13.81 -1.56
C PRO A 51 -1.38 -13.21 -2.94
N LEU A 52 -1.98 -12.05 -3.24
CA LEU A 52 -1.81 -11.36 -4.52
C LEU A 52 -0.60 -10.41 -4.51
N LEU A 53 -0.19 -9.95 -3.32
CA LEU A 53 0.85 -8.93 -3.17
C LEU A 53 2.20 -9.48 -2.71
N ALA A 54 2.19 -10.60 -1.97
CA ALA A 54 3.36 -11.23 -1.39
C ALA A 54 3.76 -12.52 -2.11
N ASP A 55 5.04 -12.88 -1.99
CA ASP A 55 5.61 -14.05 -2.65
C ASP A 55 5.33 -15.32 -1.82
N HIS A 56 5.30 -15.18 -0.49
CA HIS A 56 4.83 -16.21 0.43
C HIS A 56 3.92 -15.62 1.51
N VAL A 57 2.89 -16.38 1.87
CA VAL A 57 1.88 -16.00 2.87
C VAL A 57 1.54 -17.19 3.74
N LYS A 58 1.55 -16.99 5.06
CA LYS A 58 1.08 -17.98 6.03
C LYS A 58 0.23 -17.31 7.11
N LYS A 59 -0.99 -17.79 7.28
CA LYS A 59 -1.84 -17.40 8.43
C LYS A 59 -1.30 -18.04 9.70
N ASP A 60 -1.22 -17.26 10.78
CA ASP A 60 -0.93 -17.80 12.11
C ASP A 60 -2.22 -18.35 12.73
N SER A 61 -2.31 -19.68 12.84
CA SER A 61 -3.46 -20.37 13.41
C SER A 61 -3.49 -20.34 14.94
N ALA A 62 -2.39 -20.01 15.60
CA ALA A 62 -2.31 -19.91 17.05
C ALA A 62 -2.69 -18.50 17.56
N PHE A 63 -2.82 -17.53 16.65
CA PHE A 63 -3.20 -16.17 17.01
C PHE A 63 -4.64 -16.11 17.54
N VAL A 64 -4.79 -15.67 18.80
CA VAL A 64 -6.08 -15.39 19.42
C VAL A 64 -6.27 -13.88 19.50
N PRO A 65 -7.23 -13.30 18.75
CA PRO A 65 -7.47 -11.87 18.79
C PRO A 65 -8.01 -11.40 20.15
N THR A 66 -7.44 -10.32 20.69
CA THR A 66 -7.86 -9.75 21.98
C THR A 66 -8.69 -8.47 21.84
N LYS A 67 -8.37 -7.62 20.85
CA LYS A 67 -9.06 -6.32 20.65
C LYS A 67 -10.23 -6.39 19.69
N SER A 68 -10.13 -7.18 18.63
CA SER A 68 -11.18 -7.33 17.63
C SER A 68 -11.23 -8.79 17.17
N PRO A 69 -12.39 -9.48 17.29
CA PRO A 69 -12.50 -10.88 16.92
C PRO A 69 -12.30 -11.13 15.43
N LYS A 70 -12.36 -10.08 14.60
CA LYS A 70 -12.09 -10.14 13.17
C LYS A 70 -10.61 -10.08 12.82
N SER A 71 -9.76 -9.76 13.79
CA SER A 71 -8.32 -9.64 13.54
C SER A 71 -7.71 -11.01 13.26
N SER A 72 -6.82 -11.06 12.28
CA SER A 72 -6.01 -12.23 11.97
C SER A 72 -4.55 -11.85 11.82
N ARG A 73 -3.63 -12.74 12.24
CA ARG A 73 -2.19 -12.54 12.10
C ARG A 73 -1.64 -13.36 10.93
N TRP A 74 -0.71 -12.75 10.20
CA TRP A 74 -0.12 -13.31 8.99
C TRP A 74 1.38 -13.07 8.97
N HIS A 75 2.13 -14.06 8.51
CA HIS A 75 3.55 -13.95 8.19
C HIS A 75 3.75 -13.94 6.69
N LEU A 76 4.51 -12.97 6.19
CA LEU A 76 4.68 -12.74 4.75
C LEU A 76 6.15 -12.64 4.39
N ILE A 77 6.46 -13.01 3.14
CA ILE A 77 7.74 -12.75 2.50
C ILE A 77 7.48 -12.00 1.20
N VAL A 78 8.20 -10.89 0.99
CA VAL A 78 8.16 -10.08 -0.23
C VAL A 78 9.60 -9.71 -0.60
N GLY A 79 10.13 -10.33 -1.64
CA GLY A 79 11.56 -10.35 -1.91
C GLY A 79 12.33 -10.88 -0.70
N GLU A 80 13.28 -10.10 -0.19
CA GLU A 80 14.09 -10.45 0.99
C GLU A 80 13.50 -9.93 2.31
N ARG A 81 12.34 -9.25 2.27
CA ARG A 81 11.70 -8.66 3.45
C ARG A 81 10.70 -9.63 4.08
N HIS A 82 10.72 -9.69 5.41
CA HIS A 82 9.81 -10.49 6.22
C HIS A 82 8.87 -9.60 7.02
N PHE A 83 7.58 -9.90 6.98
CA PHE A 83 6.53 -9.11 7.65
C PHE A 83 5.73 -9.97 8.62
N GLU A 84 5.23 -9.33 9.66
CA GLU A 84 4.15 -9.88 10.49
C GLU A 84 3.01 -8.87 10.52
N LEU A 85 1.91 -9.19 9.84
CA LEU A 85 0.76 -8.28 9.74
C LEU A 85 -0.41 -8.77 10.58
N LEU A 86 -1.04 -7.84 11.29
CA LEU A 86 -2.40 -7.97 11.80
C LEU A 86 -3.37 -7.36 10.79
N CYS A 87 -4.23 -8.17 10.20
CA CYS A 87 -5.27 -7.72 9.27
C CYS A 87 -6.64 -7.68 9.96
N THR A 88 -7.42 -6.62 9.75
CA THR A 88 -8.78 -6.46 10.29
C THR A 88 -9.64 -5.69 9.29
N ASP A 89 -10.54 -6.40 8.61
CA ASP A 89 -11.27 -5.88 7.44
C ASP A 89 -10.25 -5.32 6.41
N SER A 90 -10.41 -4.09 5.92
CA SER A 90 -9.47 -3.46 4.97
C SER A 90 -8.18 -2.92 5.60
N ARG A 91 -8.04 -2.97 6.93
CA ARG A 91 -6.87 -2.42 7.63
C ARG A 91 -5.80 -3.47 7.87
N PHE A 92 -4.55 -3.02 7.90
CA PHE A 92 -3.42 -3.82 8.36
C PHE A 92 -2.54 -3.03 9.32
N PHE A 93 -1.83 -3.75 10.17
CA PHE A 93 -0.79 -3.22 11.04
C PHE A 93 0.40 -4.18 11.04
N ASP A 94 1.58 -3.67 10.71
CA ASP A 94 2.84 -4.39 10.78
C ASP A 94 3.40 -4.31 12.20
N THR A 95 3.47 -5.45 12.87
CA THR A 95 3.96 -5.50 14.26
C THR A 95 5.47 -5.36 14.35
N ARG A 96 6.20 -5.55 13.25
CA ARG A 96 7.67 -5.44 13.23
C ARG A 96 8.13 -4.00 13.02
N ASP A 97 7.41 -3.25 12.21
CA ASP A 97 7.72 -1.85 11.89
C ASP A 97 6.85 -0.85 12.68
N GLU A 98 5.84 -1.35 13.39
CA GLU A 98 4.86 -0.55 14.14
C GLU A 98 4.09 0.48 13.27
N THR A 99 3.98 0.19 11.98
CA THR A 99 3.27 1.01 10.99
C THR A 99 2.02 0.29 10.48
N GLY A 100 1.06 1.04 9.95
CA GLY A 100 -0.17 0.46 9.44
C GLY A 100 -0.84 1.36 8.41
N GLY A 101 -1.85 0.82 7.74
CA GLY A 101 -2.58 1.49 6.69
C GLY A 101 -3.91 0.81 6.39
N ALA A 102 -4.62 1.29 5.37
CA ALA A 102 -5.90 0.75 4.98
C ALA A 102 -6.10 0.67 3.46
N GLY A 103 -6.70 -0.42 3.03
CA GLY A 103 -7.01 -0.68 1.62
C GLY A 103 -5.79 -1.14 0.82
N ALA A 104 -6.05 -1.46 -0.45
CA ALA A 104 -5.09 -2.14 -1.29
C ALA A 104 -3.86 -1.30 -1.66
N ILE A 105 -4.03 0.02 -1.79
CA ILE A 105 -2.94 0.93 -2.14
C ILE A 105 -1.92 1.00 -1.01
N ASP A 106 -2.36 1.30 0.21
CA ASP A 106 -1.47 1.41 1.37
C ASP A 106 -0.73 0.10 1.61
N LEU A 107 -1.43 -1.03 1.47
CA LEU A 107 -0.84 -2.36 1.63
C LEU A 107 0.23 -2.65 0.56
N ALA A 108 -0.03 -2.34 -0.70
CA ALA A 108 0.93 -2.51 -1.78
C ALA A 108 2.16 -1.58 -1.63
N MET A 109 1.93 -0.34 -1.18
CA MET A 109 3.00 0.61 -0.87
C MET A 109 3.89 0.08 0.26
N HIS A 110 3.28 -0.41 1.35
CA HIS A 110 4.01 -0.93 2.52
C HIS A 110 4.86 -2.16 2.19
N LEU A 111 4.23 -3.17 1.59
CA LEU A 111 4.87 -4.46 1.31
C LEU A 111 5.99 -4.35 0.27
N ARG A 112 5.79 -3.53 -0.77
CA ARG A 112 6.71 -3.47 -1.92
C ARG A 112 7.52 -2.17 -1.99
N ALA A 113 7.44 -1.31 -0.97
CA ALA A 113 8.11 -0.01 -0.90
C ALA A 113 7.85 0.86 -2.15
N LEU A 114 6.60 0.86 -2.60
CA LEU A 114 6.19 1.53 -3.83
C LEU A 114 5.65 2.94 -3.55
N THR A 115 5.77 3.80 -4.55
CA THR A 115 4.98 5.04 -4.60
C THR A 115 3.51 4.72 -4.89
N PHE A 116 2.61 5.65 -4.59
CA PHE A 116 1.17 5.53 -4.87
C PHE A 116 0.87 5.13 -6.32
N LEU A 117 1.55 5.73 -7.31
CA LEU A 117 1.28 5.44 -8.72
C LEU A 117 1.79 4.06 -9.16
N GLN A 118 2.92 3.63 -8.60
CA GLN A 118 3.42 2.27 -8.82
C GLN A 118 2.47 1.24 -8.19
N ALA A 119 1.97 1.51 -6.98
CA ALA A 119 0.96 0.67 -6.33
C ALA A 119 -0.33 0.59 -7.14
N ALA A 120 -0.88 1.73 -7.58
CA ALA A 120 -2.09 1.76 -8.41
C ALA A 120 -1.91 1.00 -9.73
N ARG A 121 -0.75 1.14 -10.37
CA ARG A 121 -0.40 0.39 -11.58
C ARG A 121 -0.33 -1.11 -11.31
N LEU A 122 0.34 -1.51 -10.23
CA LEU A 122 0.48 -2.91 -9.83
C LEU A 122 -0.87 -3.58 -9.56
N LEU A 123 -1.80 -2.88 -8.89
CA LEU A 123 -3.14 -3.41 -8.62
C LEU A 123 -3.91 -3.65 -9.93
N ARG A 124 -3.85 -2.71 -10.88
CA ARG A 124 -4.44 -2.89 -12.22
C ARG A 124 -3.83 -4.05 -12.99
N GLU A 125 -2.50 -4.16 -12.98
CA GLU A 125 -1.77 -5.25 -13.66
C GLU A 125 -2.12 -6.63 -13.09
N ARG A 126 -2.48 -6.69 -11.80
CA ARG A 126 -2.95 -7.91 -11.13
C ARG A 126 -4.46 -8.16 -11.27
N GLY A 127 -5.18 -7.31 -11.99
CA GLY A 127 -6.63 -7.40 -12.14
C GLY A 127 -7.39 -7.24 -10.82
N ILE A 128 -6.75 -6.61 -9.82
CA ILE A 128 -7.35 -6.35 -8.51
C ILE A 128 -8.31 -5.20 -8.66
#